data_AF-A0A2U1XQQ4-F1
#
_entry.id   AF-A0A2U1XQQ4-F1
#
_cell.length_a   1.000
_cell.length_b   1.000
_cell.length_c   1.000
_cell.angle_alpha   90.00
_cell.angle_beta   90.00
_cell.angle_gamma   90.00
#
_symmetry.space_group_name_H-M   'P 1'
#
loop_
_entity.id
_entity.type
_entity.pdbx_description
1 polymer ?
#
loop_
_entity_poly.entity_id
_entity_poly.type
_entity_poly.pdbx_seq_one_letter_code
_entity_poly.pdbx_strand_id
1 'polypeptide(L)' 'MKPAPVPPAASSPIVVDETGPQSFTLTVTFDGQRFECGRYISRAAAMQAGRLFLQRKEGEAANGRTKRKPGRT' A
#
# COMPACT_ATOMS: atom_id res chain seq x y z
N MET A 1 -0.08 -50.84 -38.51
CA MET A 1 -0.87 -50.61 -37.27
C MET A 1 -0.84 -49.11 -37.01
N LYS A 2 -1.98 -48.41 -37.07
CA LYS A 2 -2.05 -46.93 -36.97
C LYS A 2 -2.41 -46.55 -35.52
N PRO A 3 -1.70 -45.63 -34.86
CA PRO A 3 -2.04 -45.25 -33.48
C PRO A 3 -3.39 -44.53 -33.45
N ALA A 4 -4.22 -44.87 -32.46
CA ALA A 4 -5.49 -44.19 -32.21
C ALA A 4 -5.26 -42.74 -31.73
N PRO A 5 -6.17 -41.80 -32.02
CA PRO A 5 -6.03 -40.41 -31.60
C PRO A 5 -6.22 -40.31 -30.08
N VAL A 6 -5.22 -39.78 -29.38
CA VAL A 6 -5.36 -39.38 -27.98
C VAL A 6 -6.26 -38.14 -27.91
N PRO A 7 -7.32 -38.12 -27.10
CA PRO A 7 -8.12 -36.91 -26.93
C PRO A 7 -7.24 -35.82 -26.29
N PRO A 8 -7.35 -34.55 -26.72
CA PRO A 8 -6.61 -33.46 -26.09
C PRO A 8 -7.00 -33.38 -24.62
N ALA A 9 -6.01 -33.33 -23.73
CA ALA A 9 -6.23 -33.14 -22.31
C ALA A 9 -7.06 -31.88 -22.09
N ALA A 10 -8.28 -32.04 -21.60
CA ALA A 10 -9.16 -30.93 -21.30
C ALA A 10 -8.47 -30.03 -20.26
N SER A 11 -8.08 -28.82 -20.68
CA SER A 11 -7.53 -27.82 -19.78
C SER A 11 -8.62 -27.40 -18.80
N SER A 12 -8.44 -27.72 -17.52
CA SER A 12 -9.36 -27.29 -16.46
C SER A 12 -9.46 -25.76 -16.45
N PRO A 13 -10.65 -25.17 -16.60
CA PRO A 13 -10.78 -23.71 -16.53
C PRO A 13 -10.53 -23.25 -15.10
N ILE A 14 -9.56 -22.35 -14.93
CA ILE A 14 -9.32 -21.66 -13.66
C ILE A 14 -10.28 -20.47 -13.60
N VAL A 15 -11.25 -20.52 -12.70
CA VAL A 15 -12.19 -19.41 -12.44
C VAL A 15 -11.68 -18.64 -11.23
N VAL A 16 -11.44 -17.34 -11.40
CA VAL A 16 -11.03 -16.43 -10.33
C VAL A 16 -12.17 -15.44 -10.10
N ASP A 17 -12.83 -15.55 -8.94
CA ASP A 17 -13.83 -14.59 -8.49
C ASP A 17 -13.19 -13.48 -7.65
N GLU A 18 -13.53 -12.22 -7.94
CA GLU A 18 -13.14 -11.08 -7.10
C GLU A 18 -13.98 -11.06 -5.81
N THR A 19 -13.34 -11.40 -4.68
CA THR A 19 -13.98 -11.40 -3.35
C THR A 19 -14.06 -9.99 -2.75
N GLY A 20 -14.89 -9.14 -3.35
CA GLY A 20 -15.29 -7.83 -2.81
C GLY A 20 -14.18 -6.76 -2.77
N PRO A 21 -14.50 -5.53 -2.32
CA PRO A 21 -13.54 -4.43 -2.29
C PRO A 21 -12.40 -4.73 -1.31
N GLN A 22 -11.25 -5.14 -1.85
CA GLN A 22 -10.05 -5.43 -1.08
C GLN A 22 -9.64 -4.18 -0.32
N SER A 23 -9.91 -4.20 0.97
CA SER A 23 -9.72 -3.05 1.84
C SER A 23 -8.38 -3.13 2.54
N PHE A 24 -7.58 -2.08 2.42
CA PHE A 24 -6.24 -2.05 2.98
C PHE A 24 -6.21 -1.08 4.16
N THR A 25 -5.82 -1.54 5.34
CA THR A 25 -5.60 -0.64 6.49
C THR A 25 -4.12 -0.27 6.55
N LEU A 26 -3.82 1.03 6.65
CA LEU A 26 -2.45 1.50 6.81
C LEU A 26 -2.19 1.81 8.28
N THR A 27 -1.12 1.25 8.80
CA THR A 27 -0.54 1.65 10.07
C THR A 27 0.94 1.96 9.85
N VAL A 28 1.38 3.13 10.31
CA VAL A 28 2.79 3.53 10.25
C VAL A 28 3.36 3.58 11.66
N THR A 29 4.51 2.97 11.88
CA THR A 29 5.28 3.15 13.12
C THR A 29 6.40 4.14 12.85
N PHE A 30 6.46 5.21 13.63
CA PHE A 30 7.49 6.24 13.55
C PHE A 30 7.97 6.59 14.95
N ASP A 31 9.29 6.55 15.17
CA ASP A 31 9.92 6.85 16.46
C ASP A 31 9.36 6.02 17.65
N GLY A 32 9.10 4.73 17.40
CA GLY A 32 8.50 3.83 18.40
C GLY A 32 7.00 4.03 18.62
N GLN A 33 6.39 5.06 18.03
CA GLN A 33 4.96 5.34 18.13
C GLN A 33 4.19 4.81 16.91
N ARG A 34 3.05 4.16 17.16
CA ARG A 34 2.16 3.61 16.14
C ARG A 34 1.07 4.63 15.77
N PHE A 35 0.87 4.85 14.48
CA PHE A 35 -0.14 5.74 13.93
C PHE A 35 -1.07 4.98 12.98
N GLU A 36 -2.37 5.05 13.23
CA GLU A 36 -3.39 4.48 12.37
C GLU A 36 -3.80 5.49 11.30
N CYS A 37 -3.47 5.20 10.04
CA CYS A 37 -3.64 6.13 8.93
C CYS A 37 -4.94 5.87 8.13
N GLY A 38 -5.83 5.00 8.61
CA GLY A 38 -7.13 4.72 8.01
C GLY A 38 -7.17 3.57 7.00
N ARG A 39 -8.28 3.49 6.27
CA ARG A 39 -8.61 2.41 5.31
C ARG A 39 -8.55 2.95 3.87
N TYR A 40 -8.00 2.16 2.98
CA TYR A 40 -7.67 2.51 1.60
C TYR A 40 -8.29 1.51 0.62
N ILE A 41 -8.66 2.02 -0.55
CA ILE A 41 -9.26 1.24 -1.66
C ILE A 41 -8.23 0.41 -2.44
N SER A 42 -6.94 0.66 -2.24
CA SER A 42 -5.86 -0.08 -2.89
C SER A 42 -4.57 -0.03 -2.09
N ARG A 43 -3.70 -1.04 -2.29
CA ARG A 43 -2.36 -1.09 -1.71
C ARG A 43 -1.51 0.11 -2.13
N ALA A 44 -1.60 0.52 -3.40
CA ALA A 44 -0.84 1.66 -3.91
C ALA A 44 -1.19 2.96 -3.19
N ALA A 45 -2.49 3.21 -2.97
CA ALA A 45 -2.96 4.38 -2.21
C ALA A 45 -2.46 4.37 -0.77
N ALA A 46 -2.50 3.21 -0.09
CA ALA A 46 -1.93 3.06 1.25
C ALA A 46 -0.42 3.35 1.28
N MET A 47 0.35 2.83 0.31
CA MET A 47 1.80 3.09 0.25
C MET A 47 2.12 4.57 -0.01
N GLN A 48 1.39 5.23 -0.90
CA GLN A 48 1.54 6.67 -1.16
C GLN A 48 1.25 7.50 0.10
N ALA A 49 0.15 7.19 0.80
CA ALA A 49 -0.19 7.87 2.05
C ALA A 49 0.84 7.62 3.15
N GLY A 50 1.38 6.40 3.27
CA GLY A 50 2.44 6.08 4.22
C GLY A 50 3.73 6.86 3.96
N ARG A 51 4.12 6.99 2.69
CA ARG A 51 5.29 7.80 2.32
C ARG A 51 5.10 9.27 2.67
N LEU A 52 3.94 9.83 2.36
CA LEU A 52 3.62 11.22 2.71
C LEU A 52 3.57 11.44 4.24
N PHE A 53 3.07 10.46 4.99
CA PHE A 53 3.06 10.51 6.45
C PHE A 53 4.48 10.59 7.02
N LEU A 54 5.39 9.72 6.55
CA LEU A 54 6.79 9.72 6.98
C LEU A 54 7.48 11.04 6.62
N GLN A 55 7.31 11.54 5.39
CA GLN A 55 7.89 12.83 4.99
C GLN A 55 7.41 13.99 5.87
N ARG A 56 6.12 13.99 6.24
CA ARG A 56 5.57 15.01 7.15
C ARG A 56 6.12 14.86 8.56
N LYS A 57 6.27 13.62 9.07
CA LYS A 57 6.81 13.35 10.41
C LYS A 57 8.31 13.66 10.52
N GLU A 58 9.08 13.34 9.48
CA GLU A 58 10.49 13.73 9.35
C GLU A 58 10.61 15.26 9.27
N GLY A 59 9.74 15.91 8.49
CA GLY A 59 9.63 17.37 8.45
C GLY A 59 9.26 17.98 9.80
N GLU A 60 8.33 17.39 10.55
CA GLU A 60 7.96 17.81 11.91
C GLU A 60 9.13 17.67 12.88
N ALA A 61 9.85 16.54 12.84
CA ALA A 61 11.04 16.30 13.65
C ALA A 61 12.19 17.28 13.30
N ALA A 62 12.40 17.56 12.01
CA ALA A 62 13.44 18.49 11.55
C ALA A 62 13.09 19.96 11.82
N ASN A 63 11.83 20.34 11.62
CA ASN A 63 11.33 21.71 11.76
C ASN A 63 11.02 22.08 13.22
N GLY A 64 10.75 21.08 14.08
CA GLY A 64 10.67 21.25 15.54
C GLY A 64 11.99 21.72 16.16
N ARG A 65 13.14 21.40 15.53
CA ARG A 65 14.47 21.90 15.93
C ARG A 65 14.88 23.21 15.25
N THR A 66 14.14 23.65 14.23
CA THR A 66 14.43 24.89 13.50
C THR A 66 13.17 25.75 13.37
N LYS A 67 12.77 26.36 14.51
CA LYS A 67 12.05 27.65 14.50
C LYS A 67 12.86 28.65 13.66
N ARG A 68 12.62 28.71 12.35
CA ARG A 68 13.07 29.83 11.51
C ARG A 68 12.23 31.03 11.92
N LYS A 69 12.91 32.03 12.47
CA LYS A 69 12.35 33.35 12.80
C LYS A 69 11.57 33.92 11.60
N PRO A 70 10.29 34.30 11.74
CA PRO A 70 9.71 35.32 10.89
C PRO A 70 9.96 36.65 11.60
N GLY A 71 11.01 37.35 11.19
CA GLY A 71 11.38 38.63 11.80
C GLY A 71 12.30 39.41 10.88
N ARG A 72 11.80 39.74 9.69
CA ARG A 72 12.32 40.84 8.87
C ARG A 72 11.16 41.68 8.38
N THR A 73 10.78 42.64 9.21
CA THR A 73 10.27 43.97 8.85
C THR A 73 10.88 44.92 9.85
#